data_AF-A0AAE0KMK7-F1
#
_entry.id   AF-A0AAE0KMK7-F1
#
_cell.length_a   1.000
_cell.length_b   1.000
_cell.length_c   1.000
_cell.angle_alpha   90.00
_cell.angle_beta   90.00
_cell.angle_gamma   90.00
#
_symmetry.space_group_name_H-M   'P 1'
#
loop_
_entity.id
_entity.type
_entity.pdbx_description
1 polymer ?
#
loop_
_entity_poly.entity_id
_entity_poly.type
_entity_poly.pdbx_seq_one_letter_code
_entity_poly.pdbx_strand_id
1 'polypeptide(L)' 'MAGLKHAKVALDPAIVRLGNMNTNRYKYFRWTPRTAWITFMYVAVVPSIVGVIAYSTDGKYDLRAKRRGDTIYEY' A
#
# COMPACT_ATOMS: atom_id res chain seq x y z
N MET A 1 18.50 24.65 26.91
CA MET A 1 17.10 24.21 27.03
C MET A 1 16.81 23.90 28.50
N ALA A 2 16.08 24.78 29.19
CA ALA A 2 15.76 24.67 30.62
C ALA A 2 14.41 23.94 30.83
N GLY A 3 14.41 22.61 30.62
CA GLY A 3 13.23 21.76 30.83
C GLY A 3 13.32 20.94 32.12
N LEU A 4 12.24 20.92 32.92
CA LEU A 4 12.09 20.03 34.08
C LEU A 4 12.25 18.56 33.66
N LYS A 5 13.14 17.83 34.33
CA LYS A 5 13.40 16.41 34.08
C LYS A 5 12.23 15.57 34.61
N HIS A 6 11.23 15.35 33.76
CA HIS A 6 10.16 14.39 34.04
C HIS A 6 10.74 12.97 34.00
N ALA A 7 10.20 12.07 34.82
CA ALA A 7 10.66 10.68 34.92
C ALA A 7 10.73 10.07 33.51
N LYS A 8 11.94 9.75 33.06
CA LYS A 8 12.15 9.06 31.80
C LYS A 8 11.48 7.70 31.93
N VAL A 9 10.48 7.42 31.10
CA VAL A 9 9.99 6.04 30.93
C VAL A 9 11.23 5.19 30.66
N ALA A 10 11.39 4.11 31.43
CA ALA A 10 12.45 3.14 31.18
C ALA A 10 12.16 2.50 29.83
N LEU A 11 12.84 2.98 28.78
CA LEU A 11 12.70 2.43 27.44
C LEU A 11 13.39 1.07 27.42
N ASP A 12 12.61 0.02 27.18
CA ASP A 12 13.16 -1.31 26.98
C ASP A 12 14.13 -1.28 25.78
N PRO A 13 15.41 -1.66 25.97
CA PRO A 13 16.38 -1.68 24.89
C PRO A 13 15.95 -2.57 23.71
N ALA A 14 15.15 -3.62 23.93
CA ALA A 14 14.68 -4.48 22.86
C ALA A 14 13.64 -3.76 21.97
N ILE A 15 12.67 -3.05 22.56
CA ILE A 15 11.72 -2.21 21.82
C ILE A 15 12.43 -1.10 21.04
N VAL A 16 13.41 -0.43 21.66
CA VAL A 16 14.19 0.61 20.99
C VAL A 16 14.96 0.04 19.80
N ARG A 17 15.56 -1.15 19.94
CA ARG A 17 16.24 -1.85 18.84
C ARG A 17 15.27 -2.22 17.72
N LEU A 18 14.09 -2.76 18.06
CA LEU A 18 13.06 -3.10 17.06
C LEU A 18 12.61 -1.87 16.27
N GLY A 19 12.35 -0.76 16.94
CA GLY A 19 12.03 0.52 16.30
C GLY A 19 13.13 0.94 15.33
N ASN A 20 14.39 0.92 15.79
CA ASN A 20 15.54 1.25 14.94
C ASN A 20 15.70 0.30 13.74
N MET A 21 15.46 -1.01 13.90
CA MET A 21 15.53 -1.97 12.79
C MET A 21 14.45 -1.72 11.73
N ASN A 22 13.23 -1.38 12.16
CA ASN A 22 12.12 -1.09 11.24
C ASN A 22 12.34 0.23 10.48
N THR A 23 12.71 1.30 11.18
CA THR A 23 12.96 2.61 10.56
C THR A 23 14.14 2.56 9.60
N ASN A 24 15.21 1.83 9.93
CA ASN A 24 16.41 1.73 9.09
C ASN A 24 16.37 0.58 8.07
N ARG A 25 15.22 -0.11 7.91
CA ARG A 25 15.12 -1.30 7.04
C ARG A 25 15.55 -1.04 5.60
N TYR A 26 15.28 0.15 5.07
CA TYR A 26 15.67 0.55 3.71
C TYR A 26 17.19 0.61 3.52
N LYS A 27 17.95 0.94 4.58
CA LYS A 27 19.43 1.01 4.51
C LYS A 27 20.06 -0.35 4.31
N TYR A 28 19.42 -1.41 4.80
CA TYR A 28 19.90 -2.78 4.73
C TYR A 28 19.18 -3.61 3.66
N PHE A 29 18.36 -2.97 2.82
CA PHE A 29 17.65 -3.64 1.75
C PHE A 29 18.63 -4.21 0.72
N ARG A 30 18.29 -5.37 0.15
CA ARG A 30 19.06 -6.04 -0.90
C ARG A 30 18.13 -6.56 -1.97
N TRP A 31 18.55 -6.42 -3.22
CA TRP A 31 17.93 -7.10 -4.34
C TRP A 31 18.30 -8.57 -4.29
N THR A 32 17.29 -9.39 -4.05
CA THR A 32 17.33 -10.85 -4.16
C THR A 32 16.29 -11.24 -5.20
N PRO A 33 16.38 -12.43 -5.80
CA PRO A 33 15.35 -12.88 -6.75
C PRO A 33 13.94 -12.73 -6.18
N ARG A 34 13.76 -13.06 -4.89
CA ARG A 34 12.48 -12.90 -4.20
C ARG A 34 12.01 -11.44 -4.11
N THR A 35 12.85 -10.53 -3.62
CA THR A 35 12.46 -9.11 -3.44
C THR A 35 12.27 -8.39 -4.77
N ALA A 36 13.04 -8.76 -5.80
CA ALA A 36 12.86 -8.30 -7.17
C ALA A 36 11.48 -8.68 -7.72
N TRP A 37 11.12 -9.96 -7.64
CA TRP A 37 9.81 -10.44 -8.10
C TRP A 37 8.65 -9.79 -7.35
N ILE A 38 8.74 -9.68 -6.02
CA ILE A 38 7.70 -9.01 -5.23
C ILE A 38 7.55 -7.55 -5.67
N THR A 39 8.65 -6.83 -5.83
CA THR A 39 8.59 -5.42 -6.25
C THR A 39 7.98 -5.28 -7.64
N PHE A 40 8.41 -6.10 -8.60
CA PHE A 40 7.86 -6.10 -9.95
C PHE A 40 6.35 -6.38 -9.98
N MET A 41 5.89 -7.37 -9.21
CA MET A 41 4.46 -7.70 -9.11
C MET A 41 3.62 -6.52 -8.63
N TYR A 42 4.03 -5.86 -7.55
CA TYR A 42 3.23 -4.79 -6.95
C TYR A 42 3.41 -3.42 -7.61
N VAL A 43 4.55 -3.17 -8.26
CA VAL A 43 4.80 -1.89 -8.95
C VAL A 43 4.28 -1.90 -10.38
N ALA A 44 4.36 -3.04 -11.08
CA ALA A 44 3.98 -3.12 -12.50
C ALA A 44 2.72 -3.96 -12.70
N VAL A 45 2.74 -5.24 -12.30
CA VAL A 45 1.69 -6.20 -12.67
C VAL A 45 0.33 -5.82 -12.09
N VAL A 46 0.25 -5.59 -10.77
CA VAL A 46 -1.02 -5.27 -10.10
C VAL A 46 -1.60 -3.94 -10.63
N PRO A 47 -0.85 -2.82 -10.70
CA PRO A 47 -1.37 -1.59 -11.27
C PRO A 47 -1.78 -1.72 -12.75
N SER A 48 -1.06 -2.53 -13.54
CA SER A 48 -1.41 -2.75 -14.95
C SER A 48 -2.73 -3.49 -15.08
N ILE A 49 -2.95 -4.56 -14.31
CA ILE A 49 -4.22 -5.30 -14.30
C ILE A 49 -5.37 -4.38 -13.89
N VAL A 50 -5.20 -3.63 -12.80
CA VAL A 50 -6.20 -2.67 -12.33
C VAL A 50 -6.48 -1.60 -13.38
N GLY A 51 -5.44 -1.07 -14.02
CA GLY A 51 -5.56 -0.09 -15.09
C GLY A 51 -6.34 -0.63 -16.28
N VAL A 52 -6.02 -1.83 -16.77
CA VAL A 52 -6.74 -2.48 -17.87
C VAL A 52 -8.22 -2.65 -17.53
N ILE A 53 -8.52 -3.17 -16.33
CA ILE A 53 -9.91 -3.31 -15.88
C ILE A 53 -10.58 -1.95 -15.85
N ALA A 54 -9.99 -0.97 -15.16
CA ALA A 54 -10.53 0.37 -15.02
C ALA A 54 -10.86 0.99 -16.38
N TYR A 55 -9.90 1.04 -17.32
CA TYR A 55 -10.12 1.58 -18.65
C TYR A 55 -11.14 0.78 -19.48
N SER A 56 -11.23 -0.52 -19.30
CA SER A 56 -12.22 -1.36 -20.01
C SER A 56 -13.64 -1.24 -19.45
N THR A 57 -13.76 -0.85 -18.18
CA THR A 57 -15.05 -0.73 -17.47
C THR A 57 -15.50 0.72 -17.33
N ASP A 58 -14.63 1.69 -17.59
CA ASP A 58 -14.97 3.10 -17.56
C ASP A 58 -16.09 3.38 -18.55
N GLY A 59 -17.11 4.14 -18.11
CA GLY A 59 -18.31 4.46 -18.88
C GLY A 59 -19.23 3.28 -19.25
N LYS A 60 -18.82 2.05 -18.98
CA LYS A 60 -19.51 0.84 -19.45
C LYS A 60 -20.80 0.53 -18.70
N TYR A 61 -20.85 0.92 -17.42
CA TYR A 61 -21.97 0.64 -16.53
C TYR A 61 -22.58 1.95 -16.02
N ASP A 62 -23.85 2.19 -16.35
CA ASP A 62 -24.65 3.25 -15.75
C ASP A 62 -25.81 2.66 -14.95
N LEU A 63 -25.83 2.97 -13.65
CA LEU A 63 -26.83 2.51 -12.70
C LEU A 63 -27.90 3.57 -12.42
N ARG A 64 -27.77 4.77 -13.01
CA ARG A 64 -28.65 5.89 -12.74
C ARG A 64 -30.07 5.61 -13.24
N ALA A 65 -31.02 5.60 -12.31
CA ALA A 65 -32.45 5.43 -12.56
C ALA A 65 -32.88 4.14 -13.31
N LYS A 66 -32.03 3.11 -13.38
CA LYS A 66 -32.35 1.81 -13.98
C LYS A 66 -33.38 1.05 -13.12
N ARG A 67 -34.35 0.36 -13.74
CA ARG A 67 -35.39 -0.45 -13.09
C ARG A 67 -35.15 -1.94 -13.30
N ARG A 68 -35.97 -2.78 -12.64
CA ARG A 68 -35.91 -4.24 -12.81
C ARG A 68 -36.21 -4.60 -14.28
N GLY A 69 -35.23 -5.20 -14.95
CA GLY A 69 -35.30 -5.60 -16.36
C GLY A 69 -34.53 -4.68 -17.31
N ASP A 70 -34.07 -3.50 -16.85
CA ASP A 70 -33.31 -2.57 -17.68
C ASP A 70 -31.83 -2.97 -17.77
N THR A 71 -31.21 -2.74 -18.94
CA THR A 71 -29.78 -2.99 -19.16
C THR A 71 -28.93 -1.90 -18.49
N ILE A 72 -27.95 -2.32 -17.70
CA ILE A 72 -26.97 -1.45 -17.01
C ILE A 72 -25.77 -1.15 -17.94
N TYR A 73 -25.63 -1.93 -19.01
CA TYR A 73 -24.54 -1.87 -19.96
C TYR A 73 -24.82 -0.82 -21.05
N GLU A 74 -23.88 0.10 -21.26
CA GLU A 74 -24.06 1.21 -22.21
C GLU A 74 -23.51 0.91 -23.62
N TYR A 75 -22.40 0.16 -23.74
CA TYR A 75 -21.77 -0.23 -25.03
C TYR A 75 -20.77 -1.38 -24.89
#